data_AF-A0AAF3J2B6-F1
#
_entry.id   AF-A0AAF3J2B6-F1
#
_cell.length_a   1.000
_cell.length_b   1.000
_cell.length_c   1.000
_cell.angle_alpha   90.00
_cell.angle_beta   90.00
_cell.angle_gamma   90.00
#
_symmetry.space_group_name_H-M   'P 1'
#
loop_
_entity.id
_entity.type
_entity.pdbx_description
1 polymer ?
#
loop_
_entity_poly.entity_id
_entity_poly.type
_entity_poly.pdbx_seq_one_letter_code
_entity_poly.pdbx_strand_id
1 'polypeptide(L)'
;MIHVFNHPIEPTSLDEFHQEKDGQEGLFDVNIKRRKEVKYLADGRKEINGDLQEKKAPNELWRTTITRGMAQEWRERAEGGRLQQARIYLREMAYNVLGCLTNLGTSLKAFHPPSSSMTTLLLVALNIFLVLGLLRIMKIL
;
A
#
# COMPACT_ATOMS: atom_id res chain seq x y z
N MET A 1 5.87 -22.89 -37.18
CA MET A 1 5.04 -21.98 -37.99
C MET A 1 4.29 -21.09 -37.01
N ILE A 2 4.74 -19.83 -36.86
CA ILE A 2 4.26 -18.90 -35.83
C ILE A 2 3.12 -18.08 -36.48
N HIS A 3 1.90 -18.21 -35.97
CA HIS A 3 0.81 -17.32 -36.36
C HIS A 3 1.00 -15.96 -35.67
N VAL A 4 1.42 -14.97 -36.46
CA VAL A 4 1.53 -13.57 -36.02
C VAL A 4 0.16 -12.94 -36.18
N PHE A 5 -0.51 -12.63 -35.06
CA PHE A 5 -1.74 -11.85 -35.05
C PHE A 5 -1.39 -10.36 -35.17
N ASN A 6 -1.53 -9.81 -36.37
CA ASN A 6 -1.25 -8.40 -36.70
C ASN A 6 -2.52 -7.56 -36.88
N HIS A 7 -3.58 -7.87 -36.15
CA HIS A 7 -4.78 -7.03 -36.11
C HIS A 7 -4.88 -6.38 -34.73
N PRO A 8 -5.10 -5.06 -34.62
CA PRO A 8 -5.50 -4.48 -33.36
C PRO A 8 -6.80 -5.15 -32.93
N ILE A 9 -6.83 -5.71 -31.72
CA ILE A 9 -8.06 -6.19 -31.10
C ILE A 9 -8.88 -4.93 -30.84
N GLU A 10 -9.87 -4.66 -31.70
CA GLU A 10 -10.83 -3.59 -31.49
C GLU A 10 -11.85 -4.07 -30.44
N PRO A 11 -11.85 -3.49 -29.22
CA PRO A 11 -12.86 -3.83 -28.23
C PRO A 11 -14.19 -3.21 -28.69
N THR A 12 -15.07 -4.03 -29.27
CA THR A 12 -16.36 -3.53 -29.80
C THR A 12 -17.41 -3.32 -28.71
N SER A 13 -17.17 -3.73 -27.47
CA SER A 13 -17.99 -3.30 -26.32
C SER A 13 -17.29 -3.50 -24.97
N LEU A 14 -17.60 -2.62 -24.01
CA LEU A 14 -17.11 -2.70 -22.63
C LEU A 14 -17.59 -3.99 -21.93
N ASP A 15 -18.69 -4.59 -22.39
CA ASP A 15 -19.27 -5.83 -21.86
C ASP A 15 -18.35 -7.05 -22.01
N GLU A 16 -17.42 -7.05 -22.98
CA GLU A 16 -16.48 -8.16 -23.17
C GLU A 16 -15.45 -8.27 -22.02
N PHE A 17 -15.18 -7.17 -21.30
CA PHE A 17 -14.35 -7.18 -20.09
C PHE A 17 -15.10 -7.62 -18.83
N HIS A 18 -16.43 -7.73 -18.89
CA HIS A 18 -17.28 -8.19 -17.79
C HIS A 18 -17.60 -9.68 -17.86
N GLN A 19 -17.23 -10.37 -18.95
CA GLN A 19 -17.27 -11.84 -18.97
C GLN A 19 -16.19 -12.39 -18.05
N GLU A 20 -16.60 -12.84 -16.87
CA GLU A 20 -15.78 -13.69 -16.01
C GLU A 20 -15.36 -14.92 -16.83
N LYS A 21 -14.06 -15.02 -17.15
CA LYS A 21 -13.49 -16.25 -17.71
C LYS A 21 -13.55 -17.31 -16.63
N ASP A 22 -14.55 -18.19 -16.72
CA ASP A 22 -14.65 -19.42 -15.93
C ASP A 22 -13.36 -20.25 -16.12
N GLY A 23 -12.44 -20.18 -15.16
CA GLY A 23 -11.34 -21.14 -15.06
C GLY A 23 -9.91 -20.59 -14.88
N GLN A 24 -9.70 -19.31 -14.60
CA GLN A 24 -8.40 -18.84 -14.09
C GLN A 24 -8.52 -18.44 -12.62
N GLU A 25 -7.92 -19.24 -11.73
CA GLU A 25 -7.71 -18.89 -10.34
C GLU A 25 -7.09 -17.49 -10.27
N GLY A 26 -7.88 -16.53 -9.81
CA GLY A 26 -7.45 -15.15 -9.65
C GLY A 26 -6.29 -15.08 -8.67
N LEU A 27 -5.14 -14.60 -9.14
CA LEU A 27 -3.91 -14.39 -8.36
C LEU A 27 -4.05 -13.32 -7.25
N PHE A 28 -5.23 -12.71 -7.11
CA PHE A 28 -5.53 -11.74 -6.08
C PHE A 28 -6.56 -12.34 -5.14
N ASP A 29 -6.27 -12.34 -3.85
CA ASP A 29 -7.23 -12.65 -2.81
C ASP A 29 -8.43 -11.69 -2.95
N VAL A 30 -9.51 -12.15 -3.58
CA VAL A 30 -10.72 -11.36 -3.87
C VAL A 30 -11.58 -11.19 -2.61
N ASN A 31 -10.96 -11.14 -1.43
CA ASN A 31 -11.57 -10.64 -0.20
C ASN A 31 -11.56 -9.09 -0.16
N ILE A 32 -11.61 -8.46 -1.34
CA ILE A 32 -11.88 -7.02 -1.45
C ILE A 32 -13.34 -6.85 -1.04
N LYS A 33 -13.57 -6.33 0.17
CA LYS A 33 -14.88 -5.82 0.58
C LYS A 33 -15.37 -4.86 -0.50
N ARG A 34 -16.21 -5.33 -1.43
CA ARG A 34 -16.76 -4.52 -2.52
C ARG A 34 -17.39 -3.30 -1.87
N ARG A 35 -16.93 -2.10 -2.29
CA ARG A 35 -17.52 -0.86 -1.80
C ARG A 35 -19.00 -0.91 -2.14
N LYS A 36 -19.86 -0.64 -1.16
CA LYS A 36 -21.31 -0.66 -1.36
C LYS A 36 -21.66 0.31 -2.48
N GLU A 37 -22.40 -0.15 -3.47
CA GLU A 37 -22.88 0.67 -4.57
C GLU A 37 -23.92 1.65 -4.02
N VAL A 38 -23.73 2.94 -4.30
CA VAL A 38 -24.60 4.02 -3.80
C VAL A 38 -25.27 4.66 -5.01
N LYS A 39 -26.59 4.53 -5.09
CA LYS A 39 -27.43 5.21 -6.07
C LYS A 39 -28.26 6.29 -5.38
N TYR A 40 -28.45 7.41 -6.05
CA TYR A 40 -29.31 8.50 -5.59
C TYR A 40 -30.55 8.51 -6.49
N LEU A 41 -31.72 8.32 -5.89
CA LEU A 41 -33.00 8.40 -6.60
C LEU A 41 -33.39 9.88 -6.81
N ALA A 42 -34.25 10.14 -7.79
CA ALA A 42 -34.79 11.48 -8.07
C ALA A 42 -35.49 12.11 -6.85
N ASP A 43 -36.05 11.28 -5.97
CA ASP A 43 -36.68 11.69 -4.71
C ASP A 43 -35.68 12.14 -3.62
N GLY A 44 -34.37 12.10 -3.91
CA GLY A 44 -33.29 12.43 -2.97
C GLY A 44 -32.97 11.33 -1.96
N ARG A 45 -33.56 10.14 -2.11
CA ARG A 45 -33.27 8.96 -1.28
C ARG A 45 -32.01 8.26 -1.77
N LYS A 46 -31.27 7.68 -0.82
CA LYS A 46 -30.07 6.90 -1.09
C LYS A 46 -30.41 5.42 -1.09
N GLU A 47 -30.09 4.74 -2.17
CA GLU A 47 -30.16 3.29 -2.30
C GLU A 47 -28.76 2.71 -2.17
N ILE A 48 -28.61 1.70 -1.32
CA ILE A 48 -27.33 1.04 -1.04
C ILE A 48 -27.49 -0.44 -1.33
N ASN A 49 -26.84 -0.96 -2.37
CA ASN A 49 -26.94 -2.37 -2.78
C ASN A 49 -28.39 -2.89 -2.94
N GLY A 50 -29.30 -2.07 -3.47
CA GLY A 50 -30.72 -2.44 -3.62
C GLY A 50 -31.60 -2.13 -2.41
N ASP A 51 -31.03 -1.81 -1.25
CA ASP A 51 -31.80 -1.39 -0.08
C ASP A 51 -32.09 0.11 -0.13
N LEU A 52 -33.36 0.46 -0.28
CA LEU A 52 -33.83 1.85 -0.23
C LEU A 52 -33.80 2.35 1.22
N GLN A 53 -32.97 3.35 1.51
CA GLN A 53 -32.96 3.96 2.84
C GLN A 53 -34.23 4.81 3.06
N GLU A 54 -34.76 4.75 4.28
CA GLU A 54 -35.83 5.63 4.72
C GLU A 54 -35.43 7.11 4.60
N LYS A 55 -36.41 7.96 4.30
CA LYS A 55 -36.22 9.41 4.19
C LYS A 55 -35.92 9.97 5.58
N LYS A 56 -34.65 10.27 5.84
CA LYS A 56 -34.21 10.91 7.09
C LYS A 56 -34.56 12.39 7.09
N ALA A 57 -35.03 12.88 8.23
CA ALA A 57 -35.21 14.33 8.41
C ALA A 57 -33.82 15.03 8.38
N PRO A 58 -33.74 16.29 7.91
CA PRO A 58 -32.48 17.03 7.90
C PRO A 58 -31.78 17.05 9.27
N ASN A 59 -32.54 17.19 10.36
CA ASN A 59 -32.02 17.16 11.73
C ASN A 59 -31.36 15.83 12.10
N GLU A 60 -31.90 14.70 11.62
CA GLU A 60 -31.31 13.39 11.87
C GLU A 60 -30.02 13.20 11.08
N LEU A 61 -29.98 13.68 9.84
CA LEU A 61 -28.75 13.68 9.04
C LEU A 61 -27.65 14.47 9.76
N TRP A 62 -27.95 15.68 10.24
CA TRP A 62 -26.99 16.49 11.01
C TRP A 62 -26.52 15.78 12.28
N ARG A 63 -27.44 15.17 13.05
CA ARG A 63 -27.09 14.40 14.25
C ARG A 63 -26.17 13.23 13.93
N THR A 64 -26.46 12.46 12.88
CA THR A 64 -25.61 11.33 12.46
C THR A 64 -24.24 11.79 11.98
N THR A 65 -24.16 12.92 11.28
CA THR A 65 -22.87 13.48 10.83
C THR A 65 -22.02 13.95 12.01
N ILE A 66 -22.63 14.66 12.96
CA ILE A 66 -21.93 15.15 14.17
C ILE A 66 -21.44 13.99 15.03
N THR A 67 -22.31 13.02 15.33
CA THR A 67 -21.93 11.84 16.12
C THR A 67 -20.83 11.03 15.44
N ARG A 68 -20.87 10.87 14.12
CA ARG A 68 -19.79 10.22 13.36
C ARG A 68 -18.48 11.00 13.44
N GLY A 69 -18.53 12.32 13.37
CA GLY A 69 -17.35 13.18 13.56
C GLY A 69 -16.73 13.03 14.95
N MET A 70 -17.55 13.06 16.00
CA MET A 70 -17.09 12.84 17.38
C MET A 70 -16.53 11.43 17.57
N ALA A 71 -17.20 10.40 17.04
CA ALA A 71 -16.69 9.03 17.12
C ALA A 71 -15.32 8.89 16.44
N GLN A 72 -15.12 9.59 15.31
CA GLN A 72 -13.83 9.61 14.63
C GLN A 72 -12.76 10.35 15.43
N GLU A 73 -13.08 11.48 16.06
CA GLU A 73 -12.16 12.20 16.94
C GLU A 73 -11.73 11.35 18.14
N TRP A 74 -12.68 10.65 18.77
CA TRP A 74 -12.39 9.76 19.90
C TRP A 74 -11.53 8.58 19.48
N ARG A 75 -11.79 8.02 18.30
CA ARG A 75 -10.96 6.98 17.70
C ARG A 75 -9.54 7.47 17.43
N GLU A 76 -9.38 8.66 16.85
CA GLU A 76 -8.06 9.25 16.61
C GLU A 76 -7.29 9.52 17.91
N ARG A 77 -7.98 9.89 19.00
CA ARG A 77 -7.37 10.03 20.33
C ARG A 77 -6.97 8.68 20.95
N ALA A 78 -7.75 7.63 20.71
CA ALA A 78 -7.48 6.29 21.27
C ALA A 78 -6.42 5.50 20.49
N GLU A 79 -6.48 5.51 19.15
CA GLU A 79 -5.53 4.80 18.27
C GLU A 79 -4.24 5.60 18.04
N GLY A 80 -4.21 6.86 18.47
CA GLY A 80 -3.17 7.83 18.15
C GLY A 80 -3.30 8.30 16.71
N GLY A 81 -3.36 9.62 16.50
CA GLY A 81 -3.55 10.18 15.17
C GLY A 81 -2.47 9.72 14.17
N ARG A 82 -2.69 9.94 12.87
CA ARG A 82 -1.75 9.51 11.80
C ARG A 82 -0.29 9.92 12.06
N LEU A 83 -0.09 11.07 12.70
CA LEU A 83 1.24 11.56 13.11
C LEU A 83 1.87 10.73 14.23
N GLN A 84 1.07 10.23 15.17
CA GLN A 84 1.53 9.41 16.29
C GLN A 84 1.87 8.00 15.80
N GLN A 85 1.07 7.44 14.90
CA GLN A 85 1.39 6.20 14.19
C GLN A 85 2.68 6.34 13.37
N ALA A 86 2.84 7.43 12.62
CA ALA A 86 4.07 7.70 11.87
C ALA A 86 5.31 7.78 12.78
N ARG A 87 5.19 8.38 13.98
CA ARG A 87 6.26 8.40 14.98
C ARG A 87 6.64 7.01 15.48
N ILE A 88 5.66 6.13 15.69
CA ILE A 88 5.92 4.74 16.11
C ILE A 88 6.68 3.99 15.01
N TYR A 89 6.23 4.11 13.75
CA TYR A 89 6.92 3.50 12.61
C TYR A 89 8.35 4.04 12.43
N LEU A 90 8.55 5.35 12.54
CA LEU A 90 9.89 5.96 12.44
C LEU A 90 10.81 5.47 13.57
N ARG A 91 10.28 5.30 14.78
CA ARG A 91 11.05 4.78 15.91
C ARG A 91 11.46 3.32 15.69
N GLU A 92 10.55 2.49 15.19
CA GLU A 92 10.83 1.08 14.89
C GLU A 92 11.86 0.95 13.76
N MET A 93 11.72 1.73 12.68
CA MET A 93 12.69 1.80 11.60
C MET A 93 14.08 2.26 12.09
N ALA A 94 14.12 3.26 12.98
CA ALA A 94 15.38 3.73 13.55
C ALA A 94 16.09 2.62 14.36
N TYR A 95 15.36 1.86 15.19
CA TYR A 95 15.96 0.73 15.93
C TYR A 95 16.47 -0.37 15.00
N ASN A 96 15.72 -0.72 13.95
CA ASN A 96 16.13 -1.74 13.00
C ASN A 96 17.38 -1.31 12.20
N VAL A 97 17.43 -0.05 11.77
CA VAL A 97 18.61 0.50 11.07
C VAL A 97 19.80 0.56 12.01
N LEU A 98 19.62 1.03 13.25
CA LEU A 98 20.71 1.11 14.22
C LEU A 98 21.25 -0.30 14.55
N GLY A 99 20.35 -1.27 14.77
CA GLY A 99 20.71 -2.67 15.01
C GLY A 99 21.43 -3.31 13.82
N CYS A 100 20.98 -3.02 12.60
CA CYS A 100 21.65 -3.46 11.38
C CYS A 100 23.06 -2.87 11.29
N LEU A 101 23.23 -1.57 11.51
CA LEU A 101 24.53 -0.89 11.48
C LEU A 101 25.48 -1.42 12.55
N THR A 102 25.00 -1.70 13.77
CA THR A 102 25.83 -2.27 14.83
C THR A 102 26.26 -3.70 14.49
N ASN A 103 25.36 -4.52 13.96
CA ASN A 103 25.65 -5.91 13.56
C ASN A 103 26.55 -5.98 12.33
N LEU A 104 26.41 -5.03 11.41
CA LEU A 104 27.31 -4.86 10.28
C LEU A 104 28.69 -4.44 10.77
N GLY A 105 28.78 -3.51 11.72
CA GLY A 105 30.04 -3.06 12.30
C GLY A 105 30.79 -4.15 13.07
N THR A 106 30.08 -5.01 13.79
CA THR A 106 30.69 -6.18 14.46
C THR A 106 31.08 -7.26 13.47
N SER A 107 30.26 -7.52 12.44
CA SER A 107 30.61 -8.46 11.36
C SER A 107 31.82 -7.97 10.56
N LEU A 108 31.92 -6.67 10.27
CA LEU A 108 33.08 -6.08 9.60
C LEU A 108 34.35 -6.23 10.43
N LYS A 109 34.27 -6.06 11.76
CA LYS A 109 35.40 -6.26 12.68
C LYS A 109 35.78 -7.74 12.83
N ALA A 110 34.82 -8.65 12.78
CA ALA A 110 35.08 -10.09 12.85
C ALA A 110 35.70 -10.64 11.55
N PHE A 111 35.34 -10.06 10.40
CA PHE A 111 35.86 -10.46 9.10
C PHE A 111 37.25 -9.86 8.80
N HIS A 112 37.70 -8.89 9.60
CA HIS A 112 38.89 -8.08 9.31
C HIS A 112 39.88 -8.02 10.49
N PRO A 113 40.89 -8.91 10.55
CA PRO A 113 42.05 -8.67 11.39
C PRO A 113 42.88 -7.50 10.82
N PRO A 114 43.52 -6.67 11.67
CA PRO A 114 44.05 -5.35 11.31
C PRO A 114 45.34 -5.36 10.46
N SER A 115 45.52 -6.31 9.54
CA SER A 115 46.79 -6.54 8.83
C SER A 115 46.73 -6.52 7.29
N SER A 116 45.56 -6.34 6.64
CA SER A 116 45.49 -6.29 5.17
C SER A 116 44.67 -5.12 4.63
N SER A 117 45.34 -4.01 4.30
CA SER A 117 44.73 -2.79 3.74
C SER A 117 43.94 -3.01 2.42
N MET A 118 44.26 -4.07 1.67
CA MET A 118 43.63 -4.37 0.38
C MET A 118 42.21 -4.94 0.51
N THR A 119 41.96 -5.79 1.50
CA THR A 119 40.63 -6.39 1.72
C THR A 119 39.64 -5.36 2.27
N THR A 120 40.11 -4.38 3.07
CA THR A 120 39.26 -3.27 3.53
C THR A 120 38.79 -2.41 2.37
N LEU A 121 39.69 -2.10 1.42
CA LEU A 121 39.35 -1.30 0.24
C LEU A 121 38.35 -2.02 -0.66
N LEU A 122 38.51 -3.33 -0.84
CA LEU A 122 37.60 -4.13 -1.66
C LEU A 122 36.19 -4.21 -1.04
N LEU A 123 36.07 -4.35 0.28
CA LEU A 123 34.77 -4.34 0.96
C LEU A 123 34.08 -2.96 0.90
N VAL A 124 34.84 -1.87 1.06
CA VAL A 124 34.30 -0.52 0.92
C VAL A 124 33.80 -0.29 -0.50
N ALA A 125 34.56 -0.69 -1.51
CA ALA A 125 34.15 -0.61 -2.90
C ALA A 125 32.87 -1.43 -3.18
N LEU A 126 32.78 -2.65 -2.64
CA LEU A 126 31.61 -3.51 -2.79
C LEU A 126 30.37 -2.95 -2.09
N ASN A 127 30.52 -2.36 -0.91
CA ASN A 127 29.43 -1.66 -0.22
C ASN A 127 28.96 -0.43 -0.99
N ILE A 128 29.86 0.37 -1.55
CA ILE A 128 29.50 1.51 -2.41
C ILE A 128 28.73 1.02 -3.65
N PHE A 129 29.17 -0.08 -4.26
CA PHE A 129 28.49 -0.67 -5.41
C PHE A 129 27.08 -1.17 -5.07
N LEU A 130 26.90 -1.80 -3.92
CA LEU A 130 25.59 -2.20 -3.41
C LEU A 130 24.65 -1.01 -3.19
N VAL A 131 25.15 0.07 -2.58
CA VAL A 131 24.38 1.30 -2.37
C VAL A 131 23.98 1.92 -3.69
N LEU A 132 24.89 2.02 -4.66
CA LEU A 132 24.59 2.51 -6.00
C LEU A 132 23.58 1.61 -6.74
N GLY A 133 23.68 0.30 -6.58
CA GLY A 133 22.72 -0.67 -7.12
C GLY A 133 21.32 -0.46 -6.55
N LEU A 134 21.20 -0.28 -5.23
CA LEU A 134 19.92 0.02 -4.57
C LEU A 134 19.32 1.35 -5.03
N LEU A 135 20.15 2.40 -5.17
CA LEU A 135 19.71 3.71 -5.67
C LEU A 135 19.18 3.64 -7.10
N ARG A 136 19.81 2.84 -7.97
CA ARG A 136 19.37 2.60 -9.35
C ARG A 136 18.07 1.79 -9.42
N ILE A 137 17.92 0.76 -8.57
CA ILE A 137 16.67 -0.02 -8.48
C ILE A 137 15.50 0.88 -8.05
N MET A 138 15.76 1.82 -7.15
CA MET A 138 14.77 2.78 -6.66
C MET A 138 14.45 3.91 -7.66
N LYS A 139 15.11 3.96 -8.84
CA LYS A 139 14.98 5.03 -9.86
C LYS A 139 15.20 6.44 -9.29
N ILE A 140 16.03 6.57 -8.26
CA ILE A 140 16.40 7.86 -7.67
C ILE A 140 17.60 8.48 -8.42
N LEU A 141 18.36 7.65 -9.15
CA LEU A 141 19.47 8.02 -10.04
C LEU A 141 19.29 7.38 -11.42
#